data_AF-A0A534B9T8-F1
#
_entry.id   AF-A0A534B9T8-F1
#
_cell.length_a   1.000
_cell.length_b   1.000
_cell.length_c   1.000
_cell.angle_alpha   90.00
_cell.angle_beta   90.00
_cell.angle_gamma   90.00
#
_symmetry.space_group_name_H-M   'P 1'
#
loop_
_entity.id
_entity.type
_entity.pdbx_description
1 polymer ?
#
loop_
_entity_poly.entity_id
_entity_poly.type
_entity_poly.pdbx_seq_one_letter_code
_entity_poly.pdbx_strand_id
1 'polypeptide(L)'
;SISALTSIDPAKAREMCILLAEFLRMTLGLGEKSNILLAEEMALLDRFLAIEKVRFGPRLKLEEDIQEQSKPMLVLPLLLQPLGENAVIHGIANLPAGGSIRLVAHCHDGRLSIIVENTFDPESRPPTSTVFRAGSFVFYDLGFFSSLPALTCHVLTGCIIWAGMPSVA
;
A
#
# COMPACT_ATOMS: atom_id res chain seq x y z
N SER A 1 -1.23 -18.91 8.06
CA SER A 1 -0.61 -19.18 6.74
C SER A 1 -1.57 -20.04 5.92
N ILE A 2 -1.41 -20.10 4.59
CA ILE A 2 -2.21 -21.01 3.72
C ILE A 2 -2.14 -22.45 4.24
N SER A 3 -0.96 -22.91 4.62
CA SER A 3 -0.72 -24.25 5.21
C SER A 3 -1.54 -24.52 6.49
N ALA A 4 -1.77 -23.51 7.33
CA ALA A 4 -2.66 -23.69 8.48
C ALA A 4 -4.14 -23.82 8.05
N LEU A 5 -4.55 -23.10 7.00
CA LEU A 5 -5.92 -23.16 6.50
C LEU A 5 -6.25 -24.50 5.83
N THR A 6 -5.29 -25.23 5.27
CA THR A 6 -5.60 -26.52 4.61
C THR A 6 -6.21 -27.55 5.57
N SER A 7 -5.90 -27.47 6.87
CA SER A 7 -6.46 -28.35 7.90
C SER A 7 -7.71 -27.76 8.57
N ILE A 8 -7.82 -26.43 8.67
CA ILE A 8 -8.89 -25.74 9.41
C ILE A 8 -10.08 -25.43 8.50
N ASP A 9 -9.81 -24.89 7.31
CA ASP A 9 -10.79 -24.46 6.32
C ASP A 9 -10.21 -24.64 4.91
N PRO A 10 -10.33 -25.86 4.34
CA PRO A 10 -9.79 -26.17 3.02
C PRO A 10 -10.38 -25.32 1.89
N ALA A 11 -11.60 -24.79 2.07
CA ALA A 11 -12.23 -23.93 1.09
C ALA A 11 -11.52 -22.57 1.02
N LYS A 12 -11.29 -21.93 2.18
CA LYS A 12 -10.49 -20.69 2.24
C LYS A 12 -9.05 -20.89 1.80
N ALA A 13 -8.43 -22.03 2.10
CA ALA A 13 -7.09 -22.34 1.61
C ALA A 13 -7.04 -22.34 0.07
N ARG A 14 -8.04 -22.97 -0.58
CA ARG A 14 -8.16 -23.00 -2.04
C ARG A 14 -8.40 -21.61 -2.62
N GLU A 15 -9.30 -20.84 -2.02
CA GLU A 15 -9.57 -19.45 -2.40
C GLU A 15 -8.27 -18.62 -2.34
N MET A 16 -7.55 -18.67 -1.22
CA MET A 16 -6.30 -17.94 -1.03
C MET A 16 -5.22 -18.35 -2.05
N CYS A 17 -5.14 -19.63 -2.43
CA CYS A 17 -4.25 -20.09 -3.50
C CYS A 17 -4.59 -19.50 -4.88
N ILE A 18 -5.88 -19.41 -5.22
CA ILE A 18 -6.34 -18.77 -6.47
C ILE A 18 -6.01 -17.27 -6.44
N LEU A 19 -6.28 -16.61 -5.31
CA LEU A 19 -5.96 -15.21 -5.10
C LEU A 19 -4.47 -14.91 -5.30
N LEU A 20 -3.61 -15.72 -4.68
CA LEU A 20 -2.16 -15.63 -4.81
C LEU A 20 -1.68 -15.90 -6.24
N ALA A 21 -2.22 -16.93 -6.91
CA ALA A 21 -1.83 -17.24 -8.29
C ALA A 21 -2.15 -16.11 -9.27
N GLU A 22 -3.31 -15.44 -9.11
CA GLU A 22 -3.66 -14.26 -9.90
C GLU A 22 -2.75 -13.08 -9.59
N PHE A 23 -2.47 -12.80 -8.31
CA PHE A 23 -1.53 -11.76 -7.91
C PHE A 23 -0.15 -11.96 -8.54
N LEU A 24 0.42 -13.16 -8.41
CA LEU A 24 1.73 -13.49 -9.00
C LEU A 24 1.75 -13.34 -10.52
N ARG A 25 0.66 -13.72 -11.21
CA ARG A 25 0.54 -13.51 -12.67
C ARG A 25 0.56 -12.03 -13.03
N MET A 26 -0.11 -11.18 -12.27
CA MET A 26 -0.08 -9.74 -12.49
C MET A 26 1.32 -9.16 -12.28
N THR A 27 2.08 -9.68 -11.30
CA THR A 27 3.43 -9.17 -11.00
C THR A 27 4.51 -9.62 -11.99
N LEU A 28 4.38 -10.80 -12.60
CA LEU A 28 5.40 -11.36 -13.51
C LEU A 28 5.69 -10.49 -14.74
N GLY A 29 4.73 -9.69 -15.19
CA GLY A 29 4.89 -8.77 -16.34
C GLY A 29 5.38 -7.36 -15.97
N LEU A 30 5.61 -7.07 -14.68
CA LEU A 30 5.95 -5.72 -14.22
C LEU A 30 7.46 -5.44 -14.27
N GLY A 31 8.31 -6.46 -14.10
CA GLY A 31 9.76 -6.28 -14.02
C GLY A 31 10.41 -5.74 -15.30
N GLU A 32 9.71 -5.85 -16.44
CA GLU A 32 10.16 -5.33 -17.73
C GLU A 32 9.62 -3.91 -18.03
N LYS A 33 8.66 -3.43 -17.24
CA LYS A 33 8.05 -2.10 -17.42
C LYS A 33 8.80 -1.06 -16.60
N SER A 34 9.14 0.07 -17.22
CA SER A 34 9.72 1.22 -16.51
C SER A 34 8.68 1.99 -15.70
N ASN A 35 7.44 2.06 -16.20
CA ASN A 35 6.31 2.70 -15.55
C ASN A 35 5.02 1.94 -15.86
N ILE A 36 4.03 2.06 -14.97
CA ILE A 36 2.65 1.60 -15.17
C ILE A 36 1.67 2.70 -14.74
N LEU A 37 0.40 2.57 -15.13
CA LEU A 37 -0.64 3.48 -14.64
C LEU A 37 -0.86 3.27 -13.13
N LEU A 38 -1.19 4.34 -12.41
CA LEU A 38 -1.59 4.24 -11.00
C LEU A 38 -2.76 3.27 -10.83
N ALA A 39 -3.69 3.22 -11.77
CA ALA A 39 -4.77 2.24 -11.77
C ALA A 39 -4.27 0.78 -11.79
N GLU A 40 -3.17 0.49 -12.47
CA GLU A 40 -2.55 -0.85 -12.45
C GLU A 40 -1.92 -1.15 -11.08
N GLU A 41 -1.24 -0.17 -10.46
CA GLU A 41 -0.70 -0.29 -9.09
C GLU A 41 -1.82 -0.53 -8.06
N MET A 42 -2.91 0.22 -8.16
CA MET A 42 -4.09 0.06 -7.29
C MET A 42 -4.71 -1.33 -7.45
N ALA A 43 -4.86 -1.82 -8.69
CA ALA A 43 -5.38 -3.16 -8.93
C ALA A 43 -4.49 -4.27 -8.31
N LEU A 44 -3.17 -4.07 -8.31
CA LEU A 44 -2.24 -4.97 -7.60
C LEU A 44 -2.44 -4.91 -6.09
N LEU A 45 -2.58 -3.71 -5.53
CA LEU A 45 -2.83 -3.53 -4.10
C LEU A 45 -4.16 -4.16 -3.68
N ASP A 46 -5.22 -3.97 -4.46
CA ASP A 46 -6.54 -4.58 -4.22
C ASP A 46 -6.46 -6.10 -4.21
N ARG A 47 -5.70 -6.69 -5.14
CA ARG A 47 -5.52 -8.14 -5.19
C ARG A 47 -4.74 -8.65 -3.99
N PHE A 48 -3.71 -7.93 -3.56
CA PHE A 48 -2.98 -8.23 -2.33
C PHE A 48 -3.91 -8.16 -1.10
N LEU A 49 -4.69 -7.08 -0.97
CA LEU A 49 -5.63 -6.93 0.14
C LEU A 49 -6.74 -7.97 0.13
N ALA A 50 -7.18 -8.46 -1.03
CA ALA A 50 -8.11 -9.58 -1.13
C ALA A 50 -7.52 -10.87 -0.53
N ILE A 51 -6.24 -11.17 -0.78
CA ILE A 51 -5.54 -12.30 -0.15
C ILE A 51 -5.55 -12.15 1.38
N GLU A 52 -5.22 -10.96 1.87
CA GLU A 52 -5.16 -10.68 3.30
C GLU A 52 -6.55 -10.66 3.96
N LYS A 53 -7.61 -10.28 3.23
CA LYS A 53 -9.00 -10.38 3.69
C LYS A 53 -9.44 -11.81 3.96
N VAL A 54 -8.91 -12.83 3.26
CA VAL A 54 -9.20 -14.24 3.60
C VAL A 54 -8.70 -14.58 5.01
N ARG A 55 -7.58 -13.99 5.43
CA ARG A 55 -6.94 -14.22 6.74
C ARG A 55 -7.56 -13.39 7.86
N PHE A 56 -7.77 -12.10 7.61
CA PHE A 56 -8.22 -11.15 8.62
C PHE A 56 -9.74 -10.93 8.62
N GLY A 57 -10.43 -11.35 7.57
CA GLY A 57 -11.87 -11.23 7.41
C GLY A 57 -12.33 -9.78 7.59
N PRO A 58 -13.39 -9.52 8.37
CA PRO A 58 -13.95 -8.18 8.54
C PRO A 58 -13.04 -7.21 9.31
N ARG A 59 -11.93 -7.69 9.89
CA ARG A 59 -10.95 -6.86 10.62
C ARG A 59 -10.12 -5.99 9.68
N LEU A 60 -10.04 -6.30 8.39
CA LEU A 60 -9.33 -5.49 7.41
C LEU A 60 -10.35 -4.69 6.60
N LYS A 61 -10.34 -3.36 6.78
CA LYS A 61 -11.13 -2.42 5.98
C LYS A 61 -10.22 -1.64 5.05
N LEU A 62 -10.71 -1.36 3.84
CA LEU A 62 -10.06 -0.47 2.88
C LEU A 62 -10.97 0.74 2.69
N GLU A 63 -10.40 1.92 2.81
CA GLU A 63 -11.04 3.20 2.55
C GLU A 63 -10.28 3.90 1.43
N GLU A 64 -11.00 4.38 0.42
CA GLU A 64 -10.40 4.95 -0.78
C GLU A 64 -10.90 6.38 -1.02
N ASP A 65 -9.97 7.28 -1.30
CA ASP A 65 -10.21 8.67 -1.69
C ASP A 65 -9.35 8.97 -2.92
N ILE A 66 -9.87 8.60 -4.09
CA ILE A 66 -9.11 8.56 -5.34
C ILE A 66 -9.73 9.52 -6.34
N GLN A 67 -8.96 10.51 -6.78
CA GLN A 67 -9.37 11.38 -7.88
C GLN A 67 -9.27 10.63 -9.21
N GLU A 68 -10.29 10.72 -10.06
CA GLU A 68 -10.27 9.99 -11.35
C GLU A 68 -9.09 10.40 -12.25
N GLN A 69 -8.64 11.65 -12.12
CA GLN A 69 -7.49 12.21 -12.85
C GLN A 69 -6.14 11.64 -12.38
N SER A 70 -6.08 11.00 -11.21
CA SER A 70 -4.85 10.38 -10.69
C SER A 70 -4.61 8.99 -11.27
N LYS A 71 -5.68 8.25 -11.60
CA LYS A 71 -5.62 6.88 -12.16
C LYS A 71 -4.75 6.72 -13.42
N PRO A 72 -4.78 7.63 -14.42
CA PRO A 72 -3.95 7.51 -15.62
C PRO A 72 -2.52 8.03 -15.43
N MET A 73 -2.13 8.50 -14.24
CA MET A 73 -0.75 8.95 -13.99
C MET A 73 0.20 7.76 -14.01
N LEU A 74 1.36 7.91 -14.64
CA LEU A 74 2.41 6.90 -14.65
C LEU A 74 3.18 6.91 -13.33
N VAL A 75 3.45 5.72 -12.78
CA VAL A 75 4.22 5.48 -11.55
C VAL A 75 5.18 4.30 -11.73
N LEU A 76 6.16 4.15 -10.84
CA LEU A 76 6.99 2.94 -10.79
C LEU A 76 6.13 1.72 -10.46
N PRO A 77 6.38 0.57 -11.10
CA PRO A 77 5.75 -0.68 -10.69
C PRO A 77 6.13 -1.04 -9.24
N LEU A 78 5.20 -1.65 -8.53
CA LEU A 78 5.30 -2.08 -7.13
C LEU A 78 5.60 -0.94 -6.15
N LEU A 79 5.20 0.29 -6.48
CA LEU A 79 5.30 1.45 -5.60
C LEU A 79 4.39 1.31 -4.36
N LEU A 80 3.16 0.84 -4.55
CA LEU A 80 2.18 0.73 -3.46
C LEU A 80 2.35 -0.52 -2.61
N GLN A 81 2.98 -1.57 -3.14
CA GLN A 81 3.08 -2.85 -2.44
C GLN A 81 3.78 -2.77 -1.09
N PRO A 82 4.97 -2.16 -0.97
CA PRO A 82 5.64 -2.05 0.33
C PRO A 82 4.79 -1.29 1.36
N LEU A 83 4.03 -0.28 0.93
CA LEU A 83 3.15 0.48 1.81
C LEU A 83 1.94 -0.34 2.26
N GLY A 84 1.30 -1.06 1.33
CA GLY A 84 0.20 -1.96 1.62
C GLY A 84 0.59 -3.11 2.55
N GLU A 85 1.72 -3.76 2.28
CA GLU A 85 2.28 -4.82 3.12
C GLU A 85 2.54 -4.32 4.54
N ASN A 86 3.19 -3.16 4.68
CA ASN A 86 3.46 -2.55 5.99
C ASN A 86 2.16 -2.18 6.72
N ALA A 87 1.18 -1.62 6.01
CA ALA A 87 -0.11 -1.26 6.59
C ALA A 87 -0.86 -2.48 7.14
N VAL A 88 -0.82 -3.63 6.45
CA VAL A 88 -1.41 -4.88 6.95
C VAL A 88 -0.63 -5.43 8.16
N ILE A 89 0.70 -5.54 8.03
CA ILE A 89 1.56 -6.14 9.06
C ILE A 89 1.52 -5.33 10.35
N HIS A 90 1.62 -4.00 10.25
CA HIS A 90 1.72 -3.14 11.42
C HIS A 90 0.37 -2.56 11.87
N GLY A 91 -0.55 -2.32 10.94
CA GLY A 91 -1.83 -1.68 11.22
C GLY A 91 -3.01 -2.62 11.45
N ILE A 92 -2.99 -3.86 10.93
CA ILE A 92 -4.13 -4.78 11.05
C ILE A 92 -3.78 -6.01 11.90
N ALA A 93 -2.62 -6.62 11.66
CA ALA A 93 -2.24 -7.86 12.34
C ALA A 93 -2.15 -7.70 13.86
N ASN A 94 -1.71 -6.53 14.32
CA ASN A 94 -1.51 -6.21 15.74
C ASN A 94 -2.77 -5.68 16.44
N LEU A 95 -3.86 -5.39 15.72
CA LEU A 95 -5.09 -4.83 16.28
C LEU A 95 -6.17 -5.89 16.42
N PRO A 96 -6.49 -6.41 17.63
CA PRO A 96 -7.49 -7.46 17.80
C PRO A 96 -8.88 -7.06 17.28
N ALA A 97 -9.24 -5.78 17.40
CA ALA A 97 -10.49 -5.22 16.87
C ALA A 97 -10.48 -5.04 15.34
N GLY A 98 -9.33 -5.19 14.69
CA GLY A 98 -9.12 -4.80 13.31
C GLY A 98 -8.86 -3.31 13.13
N GLY A 99 -8.75 -2.88 11.88
CA GLY A 99 -8.47 -1.50 11.50
C GLY A 99 -8.83 -1.23 10.05
N SER A 100 -8.59 0.01 9.63
CA SER A 100 -8.68 0.43 8.24
C SER A 100 -7.30 0.77 7.69
N ILE A 101 -7.16 0.52 6.38
CA ILE A 101 -6.12 1.07 5.53
C ILE A 101 -6.82 2.11 4.67
N ARG A 102 -6.33 3.34 4.67
CA ARG A 102 -6.85 4.44 3.86
C ARG A 102 -5.86 4.77 2.76
N LEU A 103 -6.32 4.71 1.51
CA LEU A 103 -5.56 5.08 0.32
C LEU A 103 -6.14 6.38 -0.25
N VAL A 104 -5.30 7.40 -0.35
CA VAL A 104 -5.63 8.67 -0.99
C VAL A 104 -4.74 8.86 -2.21
N ALA A 105 -5.31 9.24 -3.34
CA ALA A 105 -4.53 9.54 -4.53
C ALA A 105 -5.11 10.72 -5.30
N HIS A 106 -4.42 11.85 -5.21
CA HIS A 106 -4.85 13.13 -5.77
C HIS A 106 -3.82 13.65 -6.78
N CYS A 107 -4.30 14.33 -7.82
CA CYS A 107 -3.46 14.94 -8.86
C CYS A 107 -3.70 16.45 -8.90
N HIS A 108 -2.63 17.23 -8.74
CA HIS A 108 -2.66 18.69 -8.82
C HIS A 108 -1.44 19.20 -9.58
N ASP A 109 -1.63 20.06 -10.57
CA ASP A 109 -0.56 20.61 -11.44
C ASP A 109 0.39 19.55 -12.04
N GLY A 110 -0.17 18.40 -12.44
CA GLY A 110 0.62 17.28 -12.99
C GLY A 110 1.49 16.55 -11.96
N ARG A 111 1.31 16.85 -10.66
CA ARG A 111 1.94 16.11 -9.56
C ARG A 111 0.93 15.17 -8.94
N LEU A 112 1.31 13.91 -8.82
CA LEU A 112 0.54 12.90 -8.14
C LEU A 112 0.98 12.86 -6.67
N SER A 113 0.02 13.01 -5.75
CA SER A 113 0.20 12.77 -4.32
C SER A 113 -0.54 11.50 -3.94
N ILE A 114 0.18 10.54 -3.37
CA ILE A 114 -0.38 9.30 -2.83
C ILE A 114 -0.13 9.26 -1.35
N ILE A 115 -1.16 8.98 -0.57
CA ILE A 115 -1.08 8.80 0.88
C ILE A 115 -1.65 7.43 1.23
N VAL A 116 -0.86 6.62 1.93
CA VAL A 116 -1.32 5.39 2.56
C VAL A 116 -1.27 5.59 4.07
N GLU A 117 -2.39 5.35 4.73
CA GLU A 117 -2.56 5.46 6.18
C GLU A 117 -3.16 4.17 6.73
N ASN A 118 -2.88 3.85 7.99
CA ASN A 118 -3.54 2.74 8.66
C ASN A 118 -3.89 3.09 10.11
N THR A 119 -4.90 2.40 10.64
CA THR A 119 -5.22 2.46 12.07
C THR A 119 -4.00 2.08 12.90
N PHE A 120 -3.78 2.81 13.99
CA PHE A 120 -2.66 2.62 14.91
C PHE A 120 -3.20 2.43 16.35
N ASP A 121 -2.58 1.52 17.10
CA ASP A 121 -2.81 1.39 18.55
C ASP A 121 -1.69 2.11 19.32
N PRO A 122 -2.01 3.18 20.07
CA PRO A 122 -1.05 3.93 20.87
C PRO A 122 -0.27 3.11 21.89
N GLU A 123 -0.86 2.01 22.37
CA GLU A 123 -0.26 1.14 23.38
C GLU A 123 0.60 0.02 22.74
N SER A 124 0.55 -0.11 21.41
CA SER A 124 1.39 -1.06 20.69
C SER A 124 2.84 -0.57 20.62
N ARG A 125 3.78 -1.43 21.03
CA ARG A 125 5.21 -1.09 21.02
C ARG A 125 5.66 -0.88 19.57
N PRO A 126 6.29 0.25 19.21
CA PRO A 126 6.70 0.50 17.83
C PRO A 126 7.69 -0.59 17.37
N PRO A 127 7.54 -1.11 16.14
CA PRO A 127 8.45 -2.15 15.65
C PRO A 127 9.88 -1.60 15.58
N THR A 128 10.83 -2.36 16.13
CA THR A 128 12.27 -2.02 16.16
C THR A 128 12.88 -1.83 14.76
N SER A 129 12.23 -2.35 13.72
CA SER A 129 12.66 -2.28 12.32
C SER A 129 11.52 -1.81 11.42
N THR A 130 11.09 -0.56 11.56
CA THR A 130 10.25 0.06 10.53
C THR A 130 11.18 0.76 9.54
N VAL A 131 11.31 0.22 8.32
CA VAL A 131 12.18 0.78 7.25
C VAL A 131 11.67 2.15 6.78
N PHE A 132 10.39 2.45 7.02
CA PHE A 132 9.74 3.70 6.64
C PHE A 132 9.57 4.59 7.87
N ARG A 133 10.59 5.42 8.16
CA ARG A 133 10.50 6.48 9.17
C ARG A 133 9.92 7.75 8.54
N ALA A 134 8.99 8.38 9.25
CA ALA A 134 8.40 9.67 8.89
C ALA A 134 9.48 10.73 8.65
N GLY A 135 9.42 11.31 7.45
CA GLY A 135 10.32 12.35 6.96
C GLY A 135 10.17 12.44 5.44
N SER A 136 9.26 13.30 4.99
CA SER A 136 9.10 13.83 3.62
C SER A 136 9.82 13.07 2.50
N PHE A 137 9.17 12.13 1.83
CA PHE A 137 9.66 11.62 0.55
C PHE A 137 9.01 12.39 -0.60
N VAL A 138 9.69 13.48 -0.94
CA VAL A 138 9.47 14.25 -2.16
C VAL A 138 10.48 13.69 -3.17
N PHE A 139 10.04 12.93 -4.19
CA PHE A 139 10.92 12.58 -5.32
C PHE A 139 11.03 13.80 -6.25
N TYR A 140 11.69 14.85 -5.80
CA TYR A 140 12.27 15.90 -6.64
C TYR A 140 13.76 15.94 -6.35
N ASP A 141 14.54 15.45 -7.31
CA ASP A 141 15.96 15.74 -7.48
C ASP A 141 16.91 15.33 -6.33
N LEU A 142 18.11 14.91 -6.69
CA LEU A 142 19.17 14.55 -5.74
C LEU A 142 19.73 15.83 -5.10
N GLY A 143 19.12 16.31 -4.02
CA GLY A 143 19.68 17.43 -3.29
C GLY A 143 18.90 17.89 -2.05
N PHE A 144 19.64 18.08 -0.96
CA PHE A 144 19.33 18.98 0.15
C PHE A 144 18.54 18.43 1.36
N PHE A 145 19.28 17.79 2.26
CA PHE A 145 18.93 17.64 3.68
C PHE A 145 19.35 18.90 4.44
N SER A 146 18.42 19.69 4.97
CA SER A 146 18.60 20.33 6.28
C SER A 146 17.33 21.00 6.82
N SER A 147 17.06 20.70 8.09
CA SER A 147 16.23 21.42 9.06
C SER A 147 14.71 21.43 8.86
N LEU A 148 13.99 20.73 9.76
CA LEU A 148 12.77 21.19 10.46
C LEU A 148 12.50 20.28 11.69
N PRO A 149 11.84 20.80 12.75
CA PRO A 149 11.89 20.25 14.11
C PRO A 149 10.79 19.21 14.42
N ALA A 150 11.01 18.51 15.54
CA ALA A 150 10.19 17.44 16.09
C ALA A 150 8.69 17.77 16.22
N LEU A 151 7.85 17.04 15.48
CA LEU A 151 6.42 16.92 15.71
C LEU A 151 6.01 15.45 15.53
N THR A 152 5.38 14.92 16.56
CA THR A 152 4.97 13.54 16.78
C THR A 152 3.97 13.07 15.72
N CYS A 153 4.34 12.08 14.90
CA CYS A 153 3.48 11.45 13.90
C CYS A 153 3.58 9.93 14.06
N HIS A 154 2.54 9.31 14.61
CA HIS A 154 2.48 7.85 14.80
C HIS A 154 1.24 7.27 14.11
N VAL A 155 1.04 7.68 12.85
CA VAL A 155 0.35 6.91 11.81
C VAL A 155 1.46 6.58 10.80
N LEU A 156 1.48 5.35 10.26
CA LEU A 156 2.33 5.06 9.10
C LEU A 156 1.72 5.81 7.91
N THR A 157 1.99 7.11 7.83
CA THR A 157 1.60 7.96 6.70
C THR A 157 2.74 7.89 5.69
N GLY A 158 2.62 7.00 4.72
CA GLY A 158 3.49 7.01 3.55
C GLY A 158 2.95 8.04 2.57
N CYS A 159 3.61 9.20 2.44
CA CYS A 159 3.30 10.19 1.41
C CYS A 159 4.33 10.08 0.29
N ILE A 160 3.87 9.79 -0.92
CA ILE A 160 4.69 9.76 -2.13
C ILE A 160 4.20 10.88 -3.03
N ILE A 161 5.10 11.82 -3.34
CA ILE A 161 4.87 12.83 -4.36
C ILE A 161 5.66 12.41 -5.61
N TRP A 162 4.92 12.12 -6.68
CA TRP A 162 5.45 11.66 -7.95
C TRP A 162 5.17 12.66 -9.07
N ALA A 163 6.22 13.11 -9.74
CA ALA A 163 6.13 13.96 -10.93
C ALA A 163 5.90 13.07 -12.16
N GLY A 164 4.67 12.57 -12.32
CA GLY A 164 4.31 11.69 -13.43
C GLY A 164 4.12 12.48 -14.72
N MET A 165 4.60 11.94 -15.83
CA MET A 165 4.16 12.40 -17.15
C MET A 165 2.70 11.97 -17.35
N PRO A 166 1.81 12.83 -17.87
CA PRO A 166 0.45 12.42 -18.21
C PRO A 166 0.53 11.28 -19.24
N SER A 167 -0.38 10.29 -19.12
CA SER A 167 -0.52 9.22 -20.11
C SER A 167 -0.70 9.85 -21.48
N VAL A 168 0.33 9.75 -22.32
CA VAL A 168 0.26 10.18 -23.72
C VAL A 168 -0.56 9.13 -24.45
N ALA A 169 -1.75 9.52 -24.90
CA ALA A 169 -2.63 8.71 -25.74
C ALA A 169 -2.04 8.51 -27.15
#